data_AF-A0A183CK53-F1
#
_entry.id   AF-A0A183CK53-F1
#
_cell.length_a   1.000
_cell.length_b   1.000
_cell.length_c   1.000
_cell.angle_alpha   90.00
_cell.angle_beta   90.00
_cell.angle_gamma   90.00
#
_symmetry.space_group_name_H-M   'P 1'
#
loop_
_entity.id
_entity.type
_entity.pdbx_description
1 polymer ?
#
loop_
_entity_poly.entity_id
_entity_poly.type
_entity_poly.pdbx_seq_one_letter_code
_entity_poly.pdbx_strand_id
1 'polypeptide(L)' 'MSDHPREAQRHLEELEELNICDDIWLDTLALIGRVEVGTKFALISARFDAIVAIHLRHRKWMLGTLYIQRARSGTG' A
#
# COMPACT_ATOMS: atom_id res chain seq x y z
N MET A 1 -0.41 18.82 27.34
CA MET A 1 -0.92 17.49 26.93
C MET A 1 -1.13 17.56 25.44
N SER A 2 -0.45 16.72 24.66
CA SER A 2 -0.39 16.83 23.19
C SER A 2 -1.74 16.51 22.53
N ASP A 3 -2.12 17.28 21.51
CA ASP A 3 -3.37 17.17 20.73
C ASP A 3 -3.41 15.99 19.74
N HIS A 4 -2.38 15.13 19.74
CA HIS A 4 -2.22 13.99 18.84
C HIS A 4 -3.48 13.12 18.59
N PRO A 5 -4.29 12.73 19.59
CA PRO A 5 -5.45 11.89 19.31
C PRO A 5 -6.55 12.62 18.52
N ARG A 6 -6.71 13.93 18.69
CA ARG A 6 -7.71 14.72 17.94
C ARG A 6 -7.28 14.98 16.50
N GLU A 7 -5.98 15.14 16.26
CA GLU A 7 -5.43 15.33 14.91
C GLU A 7 -5.55 14.05 14.09
N ALA A 8 -5.20 12.89 14.66
CA ALA A 8 -5.35 11.60 14.00
C ALA A 8 -6.83 11.30 13.64
N GLN A 9 -7.76 11.67 14.51
CA GLN A 9 -9.18 11.46 14.28
C GLN A 9 -9.74 12.35 13.17
N ARG A 10 -9.32 13.63 13.11
CA ARG A 10 -9.64 14.53 12.00
C ARG A 10 -9.12 14.01 10.65
N HIS A 11 -7.90 13.48 10.63
CA HIS A 11 -7.35 12.89 9.42
C HIS A 11 -8.14 11.67 8.94
N LEU A 12 -8.67 10.86 9.85
CA LEU A 12 -9.55 9.74 9.48
C LEU A 12 -10.88 10.23 8.88
N GLU A 13 -11.46 11.30 9.45
CA GLU A 13 -12.68 11.94 8.92
C GLU A 13 -12.43 12.53 7.52
N GLU A 14 -11.30 13.23 7.31
CA GLU A 14 -10.90 13.77 5.99
C GLU A 14 -10.69 12.66 4.94
N LEU A 15 -10.17 11.50 5.36
CA LEU A 15 -10.01 10.34 4.48
C LEU A 15 -11.36 9.67 4.15
N GLU A 16 -12.34 9.72 5.05
CA GLU A 16 -13.73 9.32 4.75
C GLU A 16 -14.40 10.30 3.78
N GLU A 17 -14.07 11.60 3.84
CA GLU A 17 -14.57 12.60 2.90
C GLU A 17 -14.04 12.41 1.47
N LEU A 18 -12.93 11.70 1.27
CA LEU A 18 -12.45 11.25 -0.03
C LEU A 18 -13.33 10.12 -0.59
N ASN A 19 -14.57 10.47 -0.92
CA ASN A 19 -15.59 9.60 -1.49
C ASN A 19 -15.38 9.37 -3.01
N ILE A 20 -14.20 8.85 -3.36
CA ILE A 20 -13.86 8.38 -4.72
C ILE A 20 -14.24 6.90 -4.81
N CYS A 21 -14.76 6.42 -5.95
CA CYS A 21 -15.11 4.99 -6.11
C CYS A 21 -13.89 4.05 -5.93
N ASP A 22 -14.11 2.87 -5.35
CA ASP A 22 -13.07 1.85 -5.16
C ASP A 22 -12.40 1.42 -6.47
N ASP A 23 -13.16 1.36 -7.58
CA ASP A 23 -12.61 1.04 -8.91
C ASP A 23 -11.58 2.08 -9.37
N ILE A 24 -11.85 3.37 -9.10
CA ILE A 24 -10.91 4.46 -9.43
C ILE A 24 -9.65 4.35 -8.58
N TRP A 25 -9.78 3.97 -7.30
CA TRP A 25 -8.62 3.69 -6.46
C TRP A 25 -7.83 2.48 -6.97
N LEU A 26 -8.49 1.40 -7.38
CA LEU A 26 -7.83 0.22 -7.94
C LEU A 26 -7.05 0.55 -9.21
N ASP A 27 -7.58 1.40 -10.07
CA ASP A 27 -6.90 1.88 -11.28
C ASP A 27 -5.75 2.83 -10.95
N THR A 28 -5.91 3.70 -9.95
CA THR A 28 -4.86 4.62 -9.52
C THR A 28 -3.68 3.86 -8.92
N LEU A 29 -3.94 2.91 -8.03
CA LEU A 29 -2.91 2.09 -7.39
C LEU A 29 -2.16 1.20 -8.39
N ALA A 30 -2.76 0.92 -9.56
CA ALA A 30 -2.10 0.17 -10.62
C ALA A 30 -0.84 0.87 -11.18
N LEU A 31 -0.78 2.19 -11.02
CA LEU A 31 0.36 3.01 -11.46
C LEU A 31 1.48 3.06 -10.41
N ILE A 32 1.25 2.49 -9.22
CA ILE A 32 2.17 2.54 -8.08
C ILE A 32 2.81 1.16 -7.89
N GLY A 33 4.07 1.15 -7.49
CA GLY A 33 4.80 -0.10 -7.24
C GLY A 33 4.20 -0.91 -6.10
N ARG A 34 4.19 -2.25 -6.25
CA ARG A 34 3.65 -3.21 -5.27
C ARG A 34 4.04 -2.92 -3.81
N VAL A 35 5.32 -2.60 -3.58
CA VAL A 35 5.86 -2.36 -2.23
C VAL A 35 5.22 -1.12 -1.62
N GLU A 36 5.07 -0.06 -2.41
CA GLU A 36 4.50 1.20 -1.95
C GLU A 36 2.99 1.08 -1.68
N VAL A 37 2.27 0.37 -2.55
CA VAL A 37 0.86 0.03 -2.33
C VAL A 37 0.69 -0.75 -1.01
N GLY A 38 1.49 -1.78 -0.79
CA GLY A 38 1.39 -2.64 0.40
C GLY A 38 1.83 -2.00 1.72
N THR A 39 2.80 -1.08 1.69
CA THR A 39 3.42 -0.54 2.92
C THR A 39 2.97 0.88 3.26
N LYS A 40 2.53 1.67 2.28
CA LYS A 40 2.05 3.03 2.52
C LYS A 40 0.53 3.09 2.52
N PHE A 41 -0.10 2.61 1.44
CA PHE A 41 -1.55 2.78 1.27
C PHE A 41 -2.37 1.92 2.23
N ALA A 42 -1.97 0.67 2.44
CA ALA A 42 -2.70 -0.23 3.36
C ALA A 42 -2.80 0.32 4.79
N LEU A 43 -1.84 1.15 5.21
CA LEU A 43 -1.80 1.70 6.58
C LEU A 43 -2.63 2.98 6.76
N ILE A 44 -3.16 3.55 5.68
CA ILE A 44 -3.89 4.83 5.73
C ILE A 44 -5.25 4.65 6.41
N SER A 45 -5.98 3.60 6.06
CA SER A 45 -7.30 3.31 6.64
C SER A 45 -7.71 1.87 6.39
N ALA A 46 -8.70 1.38 7.15
CA ALA A 46 -9.29 0.06 6.95
C ALA A 46 -9.87 -0.12 5.52
N ARG A 47 -10.36 0.97 4.91
CA ARG A 47 -10.83 0.96 3.53
C ARG A 47 -9.68 0.72 2.55
N PHE A 48 -8.57 1.45 2.69
CA PHE A 48 -7.42 1.23 1.82
C PHE A 48 -6.79 -0.14 2.05
N ASP A 49 -6.76 -0.67 3.26
CA ASP A 49 -6.31 -2.05 3.52
C ASP A 49 -7.09 -3.08 2.69
N ALA A 50 -8.43 -2.97 2.66
CA ALA A 50 -9.29 -3.84 1.86
C ALA A 50 -9.02 -3.69 0.35
N ILE A 51 -8.91 -2.44 -0.15
CA ILE A 51 -8.61 -2.16 -1.56
C ILE A 51 -7.24 -2.72 -1.94
N VAL A 52 -6.22 -2.52 -1.11
CA VAL A 52 -4.87 -3.04 -1.33
C VAL A 52 -4.88 -4.57 -1.35
N ALA A 53 -5.62 -5.22 -0.45
CA ALA A 53 -5.75 -6.67 -0.44
C ALA A 53 -6.41 -7.22 -1.73
N ILE A 54 -7.42 -6.52 -2.26
CA ILE A 54 -8.02 -6.84 -3.58
C ILE A 54 -6.99 -6.63 -4.69
N HIS A 55 -6.30 -5.49 -4.69
CA HIS A 55 -5.36 -5.10 -5.73
C HIS A 55 -4.18 -6.08 -5.82
N LEU A 56 -3.61 -6.47 -4.68
CA LEU A 56 -2.46 -7.37 -4.61
C LEU A 56 -2.82 -8.80 -5.01
N ARG A 57 -4.04 -9.29 -4.70
CA ARG A 57 -4.48 -10.65 -5.05
C ARG A 57 -4.83 -10.82 -6.52
N HIS A 58 -5.47 -9.83 -7.14
CA HIS A 58 -5.99 -9.98 -8.51
C HIS A 58 -4.98 -9.65 -9.60
N ARG A 59 -3.93 -8.87 -9.29
CA ARG A 59 -2.89 -8.53 -10.27
C ARG A 59 -1.71 -9.49 -10.22
N LYS A 60 -1.16 -9.78 -11.40
CA LYS A 60 0.16 -10.40 -11.53
C LYS A 60 1.22 -9.30 -11.35
N TRP A 61 2.11 -9.51 -10.39
CA TRP A 61 3.16 -8.56 -10.07
C TRP A 61 4.50 -9.08 -10.54
N MET A 62 5.26 -8.23 -11.23
CA MET A 62 6.68 -8.48 -11.36
C MET A 62 7.33 -8.28 -9.99
N LEU A 63 8.16 -9.24 -9.56
CA LEU A 63 8.89 -9.12 -8.29
C LEU A 63 9.98 -8.02 -8.33
N GLY A 64 10.19 -7.43 -9.51
CA GLY A 64 11.36 -6.62 -9.84
C GLY A 64 12.56 -7.51 -10.16
N THR A 65 13.74 -6.90 -10.23
CA THR A 65 15.00 -7.61 -10.41
C THR A 65 15.48 -8.15 -9.06
N LEU A 66 15.48 -9.47 -8.89
CA LEU A 66 16.07 -10.13 -7.73
C LEU A 66 17.57 -10.34 -7.99
N TYR A 67 18.41 -9.52 -7.37
CA TYR A 67 19.86 -9.71 -7.38
C TYR A 67 20.26 -10.72 -6.30
N ILE A 68 20.52 -11.96 -6.72
CA ILE A 68 21.05 -12.99 -5.82
C ILE A 68 22.57 -12.84 -5.77
N GLN A 69 23.09 -12.25 -4.69
CA GLN A 69 24.53 -12.18 -4.45
C GLN A 69 25.02 -13.50 -3.86
N ARG A 70 25.88 -14.22 -4.59
CA ARG A 70 26.56 -15.40 -4.07
C ARG A 70 27.77 -14.96 -3.24
N ALA A 71 28.01 -15.66 -2.14
CA ALA A 71 29.29 -15.54 -1.43
C ALA A 71 30.43 -15.88 -2.39
N ARG A 72 31.50 -15.08 -2.38
CA ARG A 72 32.64 -15.19 -3.32
C ARG A 72 33.30 -16.59 -3.34
N SER A 73 33.07 -17.41 -2.32
CA SER A 73 33.59 -18.77 -2.16
C SER A 73 32.51 -19.83 -1.83
N GLY A 74 31.23 -19.54 -2.06
CA GLY A 74 30.17 -20.52 -1.80
C GLY A 74 30.10 -21.61 -2.87
N THR A 75 30.05 -22.89 -2.47
CA THR A 75 29.94 -24.04 -3.40
C THR A 75 28.49 -24.44 -3.74
N GLY A 76 27.50 -23.64 -3.33
CA GLY A 76 26.09 -23.97 -3.43
C GLY A 76 25.46 -24.06 -2.05
#